data_AF-A0A9E5NH88-F1
#
_entry.id   AF-A0A9E5NH88-F1
#
_cell.length_a   1.000
_cell.length_b   1.000
_cell.length_c   1.000
_cell.angle_alpha   90.00
_cell.angle_beta   90.00
_cell.angle_gamma   90.00
#
_symmetry.space_group_name_H-M   'P 1'
#
loop_
_entity.id
_entity.type
_entity.pdbx_description
1 polymer ?
#
loop_
_entity_poly.entity_id
_entity_poly.type
_entity_poly.pdbx_seq_one_letter_code
_entity_poly.pdbx_strand_id
1 'polypeptide(L)' 'GEVYQLGTVALIHRLIKSPDGTMRIIVQGLERIHIDEWTAEEPYLKAKISKLPDKLPEEGNV' A
#
# COMPACT_ATOMS: atom_id res chain seq x y z
N GLY A 1 -10.87 5.16 11.94
CA GLY A 1 -10.44 3.77 11.73
C GLY A 1 -8.98 3.69 12.06
N GLU A 2 -8.55 2.65 12.75
CA GLU A 2 -7.13 2.47 13.08
C GLU A 2 -6.37 1.98 11.85
N VAL A 3 -5.27 2.66 11.50
CA VAL A 3 -4.40 2.29 10.37
C VAL A 3 -3.05 1.85 10.93
N TYR A 4 -2.55 0.72 10.42
CA TYR A 4 -1.22 0.24 10.77
C TYR A 4 -0.14 1.13 10.14
N GLN A 5 0.99 1.28 10.83
CA GLN A 5 2.16 2.02 10.31
C GLN A 5 2.90 1.25 9.21
N LEU A 6 2.66 -0.04 9.06
CA LEU A 6 3.23 -0.88 8.01
C LEU A 6 2.21 -1.08 6.89
N GLY A 7 2.63 -0.86 5.65
CA GLY A 7 1.78 -1.01 4.47
C GLY A 7 2.54 -1.51 3.24
N THR A 8 1.88 -1.47 2.10
CA THR A 8 2.44 -1.89 0.81
C THR A 8 2.13 -0.85 -0.26
N VAL A 9 3.15 -0.43 -1.01
CA VAL A 9 2.96 0.31 -2.26
C VAL A 9 2.31 -0.62 -3.26
N ALA A 10 1.19 -0.19 -3.84
CA ALA A 10 0.48 -0.97 -4.85
C ALA A 10 0.31 -0.18 -6.14
N LEU A 11 0.45 -0.87 -7.27
CA LEU A 11 0.15 -0.35 -8.60
C LEU A 11 -1.29 -0.70 -8.98
N ILE A 12 -2.07 0.28 -9.42
CA ILE A 12 -3.40 0.06 -9.96
C ILE A 12 -3.29 -0.42 -11.40
N HIS A 13 -3.69 -1.66 -11.66
CA HIS A 13 -3.69 -2.24 -13.01
C HIS A 13 -4.97 -1.92 -13.78
N ARG A 14 -6.11 -1.98 -13.10
CA ARG A 14 -7.41 -1.75 -13.73
C ARG A 14 -8.43 -1.25 -12.71
N LEU A 15 -9.24 -0.31 -13.16
CA LEU A 15 -10.42 0.16 -12.45
C LEU A 15 -11.63 -0.09 -13.33
N ILE A 16 -12.61 -0.84 -12.79
CA ILE A 16 -13.86 -1.15 -13.46
C ILE A 16 -14.97 -0.52 -12.63
N LYS A 17 -15.73 0.40 -13.25
CA LYS A 17 -16.89 1.02 -12.64
C LYS A 17 -18.15 0.41 -13.24
N SER A 18 -18.93 -0.25 -12.41
CA SER A 18 -20.26 -0.75 -12.77
C SER A 18 -21.24 0.43 -12.93
N PRO A 19 -22.28 0.29 -13.78
CA PRO A 19 -23.34 1.30 -13.91
C PRO A 19 -24.09 1.59 -12.60
N ASP A 20 -24.12 0.61 -11.68
CA ASP A 20 -24.71 0.74 -10.34
C ASP A 20 -23.84 1.55 -9.35
N GLY A 21 -22.67 2.03 -9.79
CA GLY A 21 -21.74 2.81 -8.98
C GLY A 21 -20.67 1.99 -8.25
N THR A 22 -20.77 0.65 -8.25
CA THR A 22 -19.76 -0.22 -7.65
C THR A 22 -18.44 -0.12 -8.40
N MET A 23 -17.33 -0.03 -7.67
CA MET A 23 -16.00 0.00 -8.24
C MET A 23 -15.22 -1.26 -7.87
N ARG A 24 -14.63 -1.92 -8.86
CA ARG A 24 -13.66 -3.00 -8.67
C ARG A 24 -12.30 -2.53 -9.15
N ILE A 25 -11.31 -2.62 -8.27
CA ILE A 25 -9.93 -2.22 -8.57
C ILE A 25 -9.06 -3.46 -8.49
N ILE A 26 -8.29 -3.71 -9.54
CA ILE A 26 -7.25 -4.74 -9.57
C ILE A 26 -5.93 -4.02 -9.29
N VAL A 27 -5.25 -4.41 -8.22
CA VAL A 27 -3.97 -3.84 -7.80
C VAL A 27 -2.91 -4.92 -7.66
N GLN A 28 -1.65 -4.56 -7.88
CA GLN A 28 -0.49 -5.39 -7.59
C GLN A 28 0.33 -4.75 -6.48
N GLY A 29 0.58 -5.47 -5.40
CA GLY A 29 1.54 -5.06 -4.37
C GLY A 29 2.97 -5.10 -4.92
N LEU A 30 3.76 -4.07 -4.63
CA LEU A 30 5.13 -3.90 -5.13
C LEU A 30 6.17 -4.02 -4.02
N GLU A 31 6.09 -3.16 -3.01
CA GLU A 31 7.11 -3.03 -1.96
C GLU A 31 6.45 -2.72 -0.62
N ARG A 32 6.99 -3.25 0.47
CA ARG A 32 6.57 -2.88 1.82
C ARG A 32 7.08 -1.50 2.18
N ILE A 33 6.28 -0.78 2.96
CA ILE A 33 6.58 0.58 3.42
C ILE A 33 6.28 0.74 4.90
N HIS A 34 6.93 1.73 5.49
CA HIS A 34 6.61 2.27 6.80
C HIS A 34 6.07 3.70 6.65
N ILE A 35 5.06 4.04 7.44
CA ILE A 35 4.45 5.37 7.52
C ILE A 35 5.24 6.19 8.54
N ASP A 36 5.94 7.23 8.07
CA ASP A 36 6.77 8.06 8.91
C ASP A 36 5.96 9.20 9.56
N GLU A 37 5.08 9.83 8.79
CA GLU A 37 4.29 10.98 9.23
C GLU A 37 3.02 11.14 8.39
N TRP A 38 1.85 11.31 9.02
CA TRP A 38 0.61 11.70 8.35
C TRP A 38 0.62 13.21 8.05
N THR A 39 0.34 13.58 6.80
CA THR A 39 0.42 14.97 6.32
C THR A 39 -0.93 15.58 5.98
N ALA A 40 -1.97 14.77 5.79
CA ALA A 40 -3.35 15.21 5.64
C ALA A 40 -4.32 14.06 5.88
N GLU A 41 -5.56 14.39 6.29
CA GLU A 41 -6.64 13.41 6.46
C GLU A 41 -7.78 13.59 5.44
N GLU A 42 -8.03 14.81 4.99
CA GLU A 42 -9.10 15.12 4.05
C GLU A 42 -8.56 15.59 2.69
N PRO A 43 -9.23 15.24 1.57
CA PRO A 43 -10.37 14.32 1.46
C PRO A 43 -9.95 12.83 1.51
N TYR A 44 -8.67 12.56 1.72
CA TYR A 44 -8.11 11.23 1.91
C TYR A 44 -6.78 11.35 2.66
N LEU A 45 -6.38 10.26 3.31
CA LEU A 45 -5.14 10.18 4.05
C LEU A 45 -3.93 10.38 3.13
N LYS A 46 -2.98 11.20 3.57
CA LYS A 46 -1.67 11.38 2.94
C LYS A 46 -0.58 11.19 4.00
N ALA A 47 0.53 10.59 3.61
CA ALA A 47 1.65 10.38 4.50
C ALA A 47 2.99 10.48 3.77
N LYS A 48 4.04 10.81 4.54
CA LYS A 48 5.42 10.51 4.16
C LYS A 48 5.70 9.06 4.51
N ILE A 49 6.38 8.37 3.60
CA ILE A 49 6.67 6.94 3.72
C ILE A 49 8.14 6.67 3.42
N SER A 50 8.65 5.61 4.04
CA SER A 50 9.96 5.05 3.76
C SER A 50 9.82 3.62 3.24
N LYS A 51 10.73 3.21 2.35
CA LYS A 51 10.76 1.84 1.84
C LYS A 51 11.25 0.90 2.93
N LEU A 52 10.59 -0.26 3.04
CA LEU A 52 11.00 -1.34 3.93
C LEU A 52 11.25 -2.61 3.10
N PRO A 53 12.45 -2.77 2.52
CA PRO A 53 12.77 -3.95 1.72
C PRO A 53 12.63 -5.22 2.55
N ASP A 54 12.10 -6.28 1.95
CA ASP A 54 12.11 -7.58 2.58
C ASP A 54 13.55 -8.07 2.77
N LYS A 55 13.86 -8.53 3.98
CA LYS A 55 15.10 -9.25 4.22
C LYS A 55 14.93 -10.61 3.58
N LEU A 56 15.61 -10.83 2.44
CA LEU A 56 15.78 -12.18 1.93
C LEU A 56 16.49 -12.99 3.03
N PRO A 57 16.06 -14.24 3.29
CA PRO A 57 16.85 -15.13 4.12
C PRO A 57 18.24 -15.24 3.49
N GLU A 58 19.28 -15.06 4.30
CA GLU A 58 20.65 -15.36 3.89
C GLU A 58 20.67 -16.82 3.40
N GLU A 59 21.14 -17.04 2.16
CA GLU A 59 21.32 -18.39 1.61
C GLU A 59 22.32 -19.15 2.49
N GLY A 60 21.82 -19.96 3.42
CA GLY A 60 22.71 -20.68 4.33
C GLY A 60 22.09 -21.51 5.46
N ASN A 61 20.79 -21.46 5.70
CA ASN A 61 20.13 -22.37 6.65
C ASN A 61 18.89 -23.01 6.03
N VAL A 62 19.11 -24.11 5.31
CA VAL A 62 18.16 -25.21 5.11
C VAL A 62 18.82 -26.51 5.54
#